data_AF-A0A953PW38-F1
#
_entry.id   AF-A0A953PW38-F1
#
_cell.length_a   1.000
_cell.length_b   1.000
_cell.length_c   1.000
_cell.angle_alpha   90.00
_cell.angle_beta   90.00
_cell.angle_gamma   90.00
#
_symmetry.space_group_name_H-M   'P 1'
#
loop_
_entity.id
_entity.type
_entity.pdbx_description
1 polymer ?
#
loop_
_entity_poly.entity_id
_entity_poly.type
_entity_poly.pdbx_seq_one_letter_code
_entity_poly.pdbx_strand_id
1 'polypeptide(L)'
;MNGQDTIERQKAELDSVLTSEAFRRAPNLTRLLNFICQKHWEGKGSEIKEYTLAVEVLGRPADFDPLTDSIVRVELHRLREKLKRYYQDLDQQHEFRIQLRSGTYVPEFLPTQTPGDNGGAAQALAGPVADSPENPGAALVPREFGLPAPLPPAATRRPRRLSPGLLLAAALGGGGILLLSLWGWKAIRSSRADLIQRRAAASSSPGASSTHGREVRIMAGYAKGNDYIDRLGETWLSDRYFVGGAPISFPRQVTALATDPTLFETARWGRFYYAIPLSPGSYELRLYFMERMIGPGTIGQGGENSRLFHVLLNGKMVLLSFDPYSDAGGNLIAHVRTFKGVSPGPDGHLRIEFISARDEPFVNAIEIIPTPEGRVPPIRIVAQENSVTDAQGRTWEPDQYYRGGILLRRQPVVTGSADPDLFSGERYGHFSYVIPVPEGTYGLTLYFAEAYFGTQDNRAGGVGSRVFDLYCNGQALLRDFDVFREAGGAGKALVKTFHGLKPNPQGQLALDFVPAKNYAVVNAIEVGDESQN
;
A
#
# COMPACT_ATOMS: atom_id res chain seq x y z
N MET A 1 32.14 -30.28 3.89
CA MET A 1 32.69 -29.17 3.07
C MET A 1 33.38 -28.18 3.99
N ASN A 2 34.62 -27.81 3.69
CA ASN A 2 35.43 -26.95 4.57
C ASN A 2 34.94 -25.50 4.47
N GLY A 3 34.80 -24.77 5.59
CA GLY A 3 34.18 -23.42 5.60
C GLY A 3 34.90 -22.39 4.71
N GLN A 4 36.20 -22.56 4.48
CA GLN A 4 37.00 -21.74 3.57
C GLN A 4 36.63 -21.94 2.10
N ASP A 5 36.27 -23.15 1.70
CA ASP A 5 35.90 -23.49 0.32
C ASP A 5 34.53 -22.91 -0.07
N THR A 6 33.63 -22.72 0.91
CA THR A 6 32.34 -22.05 0.68
C THR A 6 32.50 -20.55 0.49
N ILE A 7 33.37 -19.89 1.28
CA ILE A 7 33.61 -18.44 1.15
C ILE A 7 34.25 -18.11 -0.20
N GLU A 8 35.22 -18.90 -0.65
CA GLU A 8 35.86 -18.67 -1.96
C GLU A 8 34.87 -18.83 -3.12
N ARG A 9 33.93 -19.77 -3.04
CA ARG A 9 32.85 -19.90 -4.05
C ARG A 9 31.84 -18.76 -4.00
N GLN A 10 31.52 -18.23 -2.83
CA GLN A 10 30.69 -17.02 -2.70
C GLN A 10 31.38 -15.77 -3.28
N LYS A 11 32.70 -15.65 -3.12
CA LYS A 11 33.48 -14.58 -3.75
C LYS A 11 33.50 -14.69 -5.27
N ALA A 12 33.65 -15.91 -5.80
CA ALA A 12 33.57 -16.15 -7.24
C ALA A 12 32.20 -15.75 -7.82
N GLU A 13 31.11 -16.00 -7.09
CA GLU A 13 29.78 -15.55 -7.47
C GLU A 13 29.67 -14.02 -7.46
N LEU A 14 30.20 -13.34 -6.43
CA LEU A 14 30.26 -11.88 -6.41
C LEU A 14 31.04 -11.33 -7.62
N ASP A 15 32.20 -11.89 -7.94
CA ASP A 15 33.01 -11.46 -9.08
C ASP A 15 32.25 -11.64 -10.41
N SER A 16 31.49 -12.73 -10.57
CA SER A 16 30.63 -12.95 -11.73
C SER A 16 29.55 -11.87 -11.86
N VAL A 17 28.89 -11.52 -10.75
CA VAL A 17 27.90 -10.44 -10.70
C VAL A 17 28.52 -9.10 -11.07
N LEU A 18 29.65 -8.73 -10.46
CA LEU A 18 30.30 -7.43 -10.65
C LEU A 18 30.87 -7.25 -12.07
N THR A 19 31.34 -8.33 -12.71
CA THR A 19 31.89 -8.31 -14.08
C THR A 19 30.83 -8.41 -15.18
N SER A 20 29.57 -8.68 -14.83
CA SER A 20 28.45 -8.74 -15.77
C SER A 20 28.24 -7.42 -16.53
N GLU A 21 27.66 -7.48 -17.74
CA GLU A 21 27.27 -6.27 -18.48
C GLU A 21 26.29 -5.40 -17.67
N ALA A 22 25.40 -6.03 -16.91
CA ALA A 22 24.44 -5.35 -16.06
C ALA A 22 25.15 -4.45 -15.03
N PHE A 23 26.14 -4.97 -14.29
CA PHE A 23 26.80 -4.23 -13.21
C PHE A 23 27.95 -3.33 -13.67
N ARG A 24 28.64 -3.65 -14.78
CA ARG A 24 29.67 -2.77 -15.36
C ARG A 24 29.20 -1.35 -15.67
N ARG A 25 27.90 -1.17 -15.99
CA ARG A 25 27.30 0.15 -16.26
C ARG A 25 26.80 0.88 -15.00
N ALA A 26 27.04 0.36 -13.79
CA ALA A 26 26.59 0.97 -12.53
C ALA A 26 27.70 0.96 -11.46
N PRO A 27 28.63 1.94 -11.48
CA PRO A 27 29.77 1.97 -10.58
C PRO A 27 29.39 2.14 -9.10
N ASN A 28 28.31 2.87 -8.79
CA ASN A 28 27.84 3.05 -7.40
C ASN A 28 27.28 1.75 -6.81
N LEU A 29 26.45 1.03 -7.56
CA LEU A 29 25.89 -0.26 -7.12
C LEU A 29 26.96 -1.33 -6.97
N THR A 30 27.96 -1.31 -7.85
CA THR A 30 29.12 -2.20 -7.81
C THR A 30 29.93 -1.97 -6.52
N ARG A 31 30.24 -0.70 -6.21
CA ARG A 31 30.93 -0.34 -4.95
C ARG A 31 30.13 -0.73 -3.72
N LEU A 32 28.81 -0.50 -3.75
CA LEU A 32 27.88 -0.84 -2.67
C LEU A 32 27.83 -2.35 -2.40
N LEU A 33 27.60 -3.15 -3.45
CA LEU A 33 27.53 -4.60 -3.34
C LEU A 33 28.86 -5.18 -2.83
N ASN A 34 29.98 -4.73 -3.39
CA ASN A 34 31.31 -5.18 -2.98
C ASN A 34 31.59 -4.88 -1.49
N PHE A 35 31.31 -3.65 -1.05
CA PHE A 35 31.51 -3.25 0.35
C PHE A 35 30.66 -4.09 1.32
N ILE A 36 29.39 -4.31 0.97
CA ILE A 36 28.44 -5.08 1.79
C ILE A 36 28.90 -6.54 1.93
N CYS A 37 29.30 -7.19 0.84
CA CYS A 37 29.79 -8.56 0.85
C CYS A 37 31.13 -8.68 1.60
N GLN A 38 32.04 -7.72 1.45
CA GLN A 38 33.29 -7.70 2.20
C GLN A 38 33.07 -7.61 3.71
N LYS A 39 32.23 -6.66 4.17
CA LYS A 39 31.86 -6.53 5.60
C LYS A 39 31.17 -7.79 6.15
N HIS A 40 30.40 -8.48 5.32
CA HIS A 40 29.79 -9.77 5.68
C HIS A 40 30.84 -10.84 5.97
N TRP A 41 31.83 -11.04 5.08
CA TRP A 41 32.88 -12.04 5.28
C TRP A 41 33.87 -11.67 6.40
N GLU A 42 34.02 -10.39 6.73
CA GLU A 42 34.76 -9.92 7.91
C GLU A 42 34.02 -10.18 9.24
N GLY A 43 32.78 -10.70 9.21
CA GLY A 43 31.94 -10.90 10.39
C GLY A 43 31.35 -9.60 10.96
N LYS A 44 31.42 -8.49 10.23
CA LYS A 44 31.00 -7.14 10.64
C LYS A 44 29.66 -6.73 10.05
N GLY A 45 28.75 -7.68 9.81
CA GLY A 45 27.44 -7.42 9.20
C GLY A 45 26.58 -6.41 9.98
N SER A 46 26.74 -6.31 11.30
CA SER A 46 26.04 -5.34 12.16
C SER A 46 26.53 -3.88 12.00
N GLU A 47 27.70 -3.67 11.39
CA GLU A 47 28.23 -2.34 11.06
C GLU A 47 27.71 -1.79 9.73
N ILE A 48 27.06 -2.64 8.92
CA ILE A 48 26.42 -2.24 7.67
C ILE A 48 25.16 -1.46 8.04
N LYS A 49 25.32 -0.17 8.32
CA LYS A 49 24.25 0.77 8.65
C LYS A 49 24.08 1.80 7.54
N GLU A 50 22.94 2.47 7.54
CA GLU A 50 22.61 3.46 6.51
C GLU A 50 23.66 4.59 6.45
N TYR A 51 24.05 5.11 7.61
CA TYR A 51 25.10 6.12 7.73
C TYR A 51 26.44 5.65 7.14
N THR A 52 26.90 4.43 7.49
CA THR A 52 28.16 3.86 7.03
C THR A 52 28.19 3.76 5.50
N LEU A 53 27.11 3.26 4.90
CA LEU A 53 26.99 3.14 3.44
C LEU A 53 26.97 4.52 2.75
N ALA A 54 26.34 5.52 3.36
CA ALA A 54 26.28 6.87 2.82
C ALA A 54 27.66 7.51 2.74
N VAL A 55 28.40 7.47 3.86
CA VAL A 55 29.68 8.18 4.00
C VAL A 55 30.81 7.41 3.34
N GLU A 56 30.95 6.11 3.64
CA GLU A 56 32.11 5.32 3.19
C GLU A 56 32.00 4.87 1.73
N VAL A 57 30.78 4.68 1.21
CA VAL A 57 30.58 4.12 -0.14
C VAL A 57 30.02 5.15 -1.12
N LEU A 58 28.98 5.88 -0.71
CA LEU A 58 28.29 6.84 -1.57
C LEU A 58 28.90 8.25 -1.54
N GLY A 59 29.93 8.47 -0.70
CA GLY A 59 30.70 9.71 -0.64
C GLY A 59 29.93 10.89 -0.05
N ARG A 60 28.97 10.63 0.84
CA ARG A 60 28.27 11.67 1.58
C ARG A 60 29.16 12.30 2.67
N PRO A 61 28.95 13.58 3.00
CA PRO A 61 29.68 14.24 4.08
C PRO A 61 29.31 13.65 5.45
N ALA A 62 30.16 13.89 6.46
CA ALA A 62 30.04 13.27 7.78
C ALA A 62 28.80 13.73 8.58
N ASP A 63 28.19 14.85 8.20
CA ASP A 63 26.93 15.38 8.74
C ASP A 63 25.68 14.78 8.07
N PHE A 64 25.85 13.73 7.25
CA PHE A 64 24.75 12.99 6.64
C PHE A 64 23.74 12.48 7.68
N ASP A 65 22.47 12.82 7.46
CA ASP A 65 21.34 12.37 8.26
C ASP A 65 20.45 11.39 7.44
N PRO A 66 20.40 10.10 7.81
CA PRO A 66 19.53 9.12 7.17
C PRO A 66 18.04 9.48 7.20
N LEU A 67 17.58 10.33 8.12
CA LEU A 67 16.17 10.72 8.22
C LEU A 67 15.75 11.68 7.10
N THR A 68 16.68 12.48 6.58
CA THR A 68 16.40 13.54 5.60
C THR A 68 16.92 13.22 4.20
N ASP A 69 17.97 12.42 4.06
CA ASP A 69 18.53 12.00 2.78
C ASP A 69 18.37 10.47 2.59
N SER A 70 17.54 10.09 1.62
CA SER A 70 17.20 8.71 1.32
C SER A 70 18.18 8.01 0.36
N ILE A 71 19.33 8.62 0.01
CA ILE A 71 20.24 8.10 -1.01
C ILE A 71 20.61 6.62 -0.82
N VAL A 72 20.85 6.19 0.42
CA VAL A 72 21.25 4.80 0.71
C VAL A 72 20.08 3.85 0.51
N ARG A 73 18.87 4.21 0.97
CA ARG A 73 17.64 3.44 0.73
C ARG A 73 17.37 3.28 -0.77
N VAL A 74 17.53 4.37 -1.53
CA VAL A 74 17.35 4.38 -3.00
C VAL A 74 18.38 3.50 -3.71
N GLU A 75 19.68 3.65 -3.40
CA GLU A 75 20.73 2.86 -4.05
C GLU A 75 20.67 1.38 -3.66
N LEU A 76 20.29 1.04 -2.44
CA LEU A 76 20.06 -0.35 -2.03
C LEU A 76 18.82 -0.96 -2.69
N HIS A 77 17.74 -0.21 -2.86
CA HIS A 77 16.58 -0.68 -3.63
C HIS A 77 16.99 -0.98 -5.07
N ARG A 78 17.74 -0.07 -5.71
CA ARG A 78 18.30 -0.28 -7.06
C ARG A 78 19.20 -1.51 -7.11
N LEU A 79 20.04 -1.72 -6.09
CA LEU A 79 20.89 -2.89 -6.00
C LEU A 79 20.07 -4.19 -5.92
N ARG A 80 19.03 -4.24 -5.08
CA ARG A 80 18.10 -5.39 -4.95
C ARG A 80 17.41 -5.72 -6.27
N GLU A 81 16.81 -4.73 -6.91
CA GLU A 81 16.12 -4.92 -8.19
C GLU A 81 17.08 -5.34 -9.31
N LYS A 82 18.31 -4.83 -9.28
CA LYS A 82 19.33 -5.19 -10.27
C LYS A 82 19.88 -6.60 -10.08
N LEU A 83 20.11 -7.03 -8.83
CA LEU A 83 20.44 -8.41 -8.51
C LEU A 83 19.29 -9.35 -8.93
N LYS A 84 18.04 -8.98 -8.64
CA LYS A 84 16.86 -9.75 -9.02
C LYS A 84 16.78 -9.94 -10.54
N ARG A 85 16.95 -8.87 -11.33
CA ARG A 85 16.97 -8.96 -12.80
C ARG A 85 18.14 -9.77 -13.31
N TYR A 86 19.34 -9.53 -12.77
CA TYR A 86 20.53 -10.30 -13.11
C TYR A 86 20.28 -11.81 -12.97
N TYR A 87 19.69 -12.26 -11.86
CA TYR A 87 19.37 -13.68 -11.65
C TYR A 87 18.10 -14.17 -12.35
N GLN A 88 17.25 -13.29 -12.88
CA GLN A 88 16.04 -13.65 -13.65
C GLN A 88 16.35 -13.90 -15.13
N ASP A 89 17.38 -13.23 -15.66
CA ASP A 89 17.72 -13.25 -17.10
C ASP A 89 18.77 -14.32 -17.45
N LEU A 90 19.16 -15.19 -16.50
CA LEU A 90 20.24 -16.16 -16.68
C LEU A 90 19.72 -17.60 -16.77
N ASP A 91 19.99 -18.24 -17.92
CA ASP A 91 19.98 -19.71 -18.11
C ASP A 91 21.28 -20.37 -17.59
N GLN A 92 22.16 -19.62 -16.93
CA GLN A 92 23.50 -20.07 -16.52
C GLN A 92 23.52 -20.75 -15.14
N GLN A 93 24.40 -21.74 -15.01
CA GLN A 93 24.62 -22.52 -13.80
C GLN A 93 25.33 -21.69 -12.70
N HIS A 94 24.57 -20.87 -11.98
CA HIS A 94 25.05 -20.18 -10.77
C HIS A 94 24.84 -21.09 -9.56
N GLU A 95 25.92 -21.46 -8.86
CA GLU A 95 25.83 -22.28 -7.64
C GLU A 95 25.13 -21.51 -6.50
N PHE A 96 25.33 -20.19 -6.44
CA PHE A 96 24.72 -19.31 -5.44
C PHE A 96 23.99 -18.13 -6.10
N ARG A 97 22.95 -17.64 -5.43
CA ARG A 97 22.34 -16.33 -5.71
C ARG A 97 22.56 -15.39 -4.54
N ILE A 98 23.02 -14.17 -4.82
CA ILE A 98 23.16 -13.12 -3.82
C ILE A 98 21.79 -12.43 -3.62
N GLN A 99 21.28 -12.45 -2.40
CA GLN A 99 20.03 -11.81 -2.02
C GLN A 99 20.23 -10.80 -0.90
N LEU A 100 19.63 -9.62 -1.05
CA LEU A 100 19.55 -8.59 0.00
C LEU A 100 18.08 -8.45 0.40
N ARG A 101 17.71 -8.83 1.63
CA ARG A 101 16.32 -8.71 2.11
C ARG A 101 15.93 -7.26 2.32
N SER A 102 14.63 -6.97 2.22
CA SER A 102 14.11 -5.67 2.63
C SER A 102 14.28 -5.50 4.15
N GLY A 103 14.58 -4.28 4.61
CA GLY A 103 14.83 -3.99 6.03
C GLY A 103 16.19 -4.44 6.57
N THR A 104 16.98 -5.20 5.81
CA THR A 104 18.35 -5.58 6.19
C THR A 104 19.35 -5.15 5.12
N TYR A 105 20.60 -4.93 5.55
CA TYR A 105 21.71 -4.58 4.66
C TYR A 105 22.74 -5.70 4.51
N VAL A 106 22.53 -6.83 5.20
CA VAL A 106 23.41 -7.99 5.18
C VAL A 106 23.05 -8.89 3.98
N PRO A 107 24.03 -9.34 3.18
CA PRO A 107 23.77 -10.23 2.05
C PRO A 107 23.58 -11.67 2.51
N GLU A 108 22.70 -12.38 1.83
CA GLU A 108 22.51 -13.83 1.93
C GLU A 108 22.93 -14.50 0.63
N PHE A 109 23.73 -15.54 0.73
CA PHE A 109 24.13 -16.39 -0.41
C PHE A 109 23.31 -17.68 -0.35
N LEU A 110 22.33 -17.79 -1.24
CA LEU A 110 21.42 -18.94 -1.27
C LEU A 110 21.84 -19.92 -2.37
N PRO A 111 21.91 -21.24 -2.12
CA PRO A 111 22.23 -22.21 -3.16
C PRO A 111 21.11 -22.27 -4.23
N THR A 112 21.48 -22.32 -5.50
CA THR A 112 20.54 -22.49 -6.63
C THR A 112 20.39 -23.98 -6.92
N GLN A 113 19.17 -24.53 -6.91
CA GLN A 113 18.98 -25.93 -7.29
C GLN A 113 19.12 -26.08 -8.80
N THR A 114 20.07 -26.90 -9.25
CA THR A 114 20.23 -27.24 -10.67
C THR A 114 18.99 -28.01 -11.15
N PRO A 115 18.33 -27.61 -12.25
CA PRO A 115 17.29 -28.43 -12.87
C PRO A 115 17.98 -29.61 -13.57
N GLY A 116 18.19 -30.69 -12.82
CA GLY A 116 18.90 -31.87 -13.31
C GLY A 116 19.01 -33.05 -12.35
N ASP A 117 18.29 -33.07 -11.23
CA ASP A 117 18.31 -34.24 -10.33
C ASP A 117 16.93 -34.56 -9.71
N ASN A 118 15.90 -34.59 -10.55
CA ASN A 118 14.70 -35.40 -10.29
C ASN A 118 14.85 -36.72 -11.04
N GLY A 119 15.71 -37.59 -10.48
CA GLY A 119 16.03 -38.90 -11.02
C GLY A 119 16.38 -39.90 -9.94
N GLY A 120 15.53 -40.07 -8.92
CA GLY A 120 15.54 -41.27 -8.08
C GLY A 120 15.50 -41.03 -6.57
N ALA A 121 14.30 -40.91 -6.01
CA ALA A 121 13.98 -41.36 -4.64
C ALA A 121 12.46 -41.37 -4.42
N ALA A 122 11.73 -42.12 -5.26
CA ALA A 122 10.33 -42.43 -5.02
C ALA A 122 10.04 -43.88 -5.41
N GLN A 123 10.79 -44.83 -4.85
CA GLN A 123 10.33 -46.21 -4.68
C GLN A 123 11.14 -46.98 -3.62
N ALA A 124 10.43 -47.81 -2.85
CA ALA A 124 10.81 -48.57 -1.65
C ALA A 124 10.82 -47.72 -0.36
N LEU A 125 9.94 -47.94 0.63
CA LEU A 125 9.58 -49.23 1.23
C LEU A 125 8.12 -49.24 1.70
N ALA A 126 7.42 -50.32 1.36
CA ALA A 126 6.13 -50.68 1.92
C ALA A 126 6.31 -51.59 3.15
N GLY A 127 5.61 -51.22 4.24
CA GLY A 127 5.02 -52.12 5.27
C GLY A 127 5.82 -52.35 6.57
N PRO A 128 5.17 -52.72 7.70
CA PRO A 128 3.74 -52.63 8.05
C PRO A 128 3.49 -51.86 9.37
N VAL A 129 2.31 -51.25 9.56
CA VAL A 129 1.86 -50.77 10.88
C VAL A 129 0.63 -51.56 11.29
N ALA A 130 0.75 -52.20 12.45
CA ALA A 130 -0.27 -52.98 13.11
C ALA A 130 -1.27 -52.09 13.87
N ASP A 131 -2.53 -52.49 13.73
CA ASP A 131 -3.64 -52.51 14.67
C ASP A 131 -4.01 -51.30 15.55
N SER A 132 -5.21 -50.80 15.23
CA SER A 132 -6.35 -50.56 16.14
C SER A 132 -6.40 -49.28 17.01
N PRO A 133 -7.60 -48.81 17.41
CA PRO A 133 -8.91 -48.95 16.77
C PRO A 133 -9.75 -47.66 16.70
N GLU A 134 -10.83 -47.81 15.95
CA GLU A 134 -12.00 -46.96 15.71
C GLU A 134 -12.54 -46.16 16.91
N ASN A 135 -13.14 -45.01 16.59
CA ASN A 135 -14.48 -44.72 17.11
C ASN A 135 -15.32 -43.97 16.04
N PRO A 136 -16.62 -44.31 15.88
CA PRO A 136 -17.43 -43.96 14.72
C PRO A 136 -18.34 -42.76 15.01
N GLY A 137 -19.02 -42.25 13.98
CA GLY A 137 -20.23 -41.47 14.23
C GLY A 137 -20.65 -40.47 13.14
N ALA A 138 -21.40 -40.99 12.17
CA ALA A 138 -22.59 -40.36 11.60
C ALA A 138 -22.45 -39.02 10.82
N ALA A 139 -22.27 -39.18 9.50
CA ALA A 139 -23.22 -38.79 8.45
C ALA A 139 -24.08 -37.53 8.64
N LEU A 140 -23.84 -36.53 7.78
CA LEU A 140 -24.89 -35.79 7.07
C LEU A 140 -24.45 -35.55 5.61
N VAL A 141 -25.33 -35.93 4.69
CA VAL A 141 -25.18 -35.89 3.23
C VAL A 141 -25.27 -34.45 2.70
N PRO A 142 -24.41 -34.01 1.76
CA PRO A 142 -24.72 -32.86 0.91
C PRO A 142 -25.39 -33.29 -0.40
N ARG A 143 -26.52 -32.63 -0.71
CA ARG A 143 -27.23 -32.68 -2.00
C ARG A 143 -26.31 -32.33 -3.16
N GLU A 144 -26.39 -33.13 -4.23
CA GLU A 144 -25.80 -32.87 -5.54
C GLU A 144 -26.39 -31.59 -6.17
N PHE A 145 -25.52 -30.63 -6.49
CA PHE A 145 -25.78 -29.62 -7.51
C PHE A 145 -25.09 -30.07 -8.80
N GLY A 146 -25.89 -30.32 -9.84
CA GLY A 146 -25.43 -30.77 -11.14
C GLY A 146 -24.51 -29.76 -11.84
N LEU A 147 -23.40 -30.26 -12.39
CA LEU A 147 -22.48 -29.55 -13.26
C LEU A 147 -23.10 -29.34 -14.66
N PRO A 148 -22.90 -28.18 -15.32
CA PRO A 148 -23.30 -28.01 -16.72
C PRO A 148 -22.38 -28.78 -17.68
N ALA A 149 -22.97 -29.25 -18.79
CA ALA A 149 -22.36 -30.10 -19.81
C ALA A 149 -21.21 -29.43 -20.61
N PRO A 150 -20.32 -30.21 -21.29
CA PRO A 150 -19.17 -29.68 -22.02
C PRO A 150 -19.56 -29.07 -23.38
N LEU A 151 -18.84 -28.01 -23.77
CA LEU A 151 -18.92 -27.39 -25.09
C LEU A 151 -18.34 -28.31 -26.19
N PRO A 152 -18.85 -28.24 -27.44
CA PRO A 152 -18.38 -29.07 -28.55
C PRO A 152 -17.01 -28.62 -29.12
N PRO A 153 -16.28 -29.53 -29.82
CA PRO A 153 -14.92 -29.27 -30.28
C PRO A 153 -14.84 -28.33 -31.49
N ALA A 154 -13.72 -27.60 -31.56
CA ALA A 154 -13.39 -26.64 -32.61
C ALA A 154 -13.23 -27.32 -34.00
N ALA A 155 -13.89 -26.76 -35.01
CA ALA A 155 -13.76 -27.18 -36.40
C ALA A 155 -12.40 -26.77 -36.99
N THR A 156 -11.63 -27.75 -37.46
CA THR A 156 -10.39 -27.59 -38.21
C THR A 156 -10.66 -26.94 -39.58
N ARG A 157 -10.12 -25.73 -39.83
CA ARG A 157 -10.13 -25.11 -41.16
C ARG A 157 -8.92 -25.57 -41.99
N ARG A 158 -9.19 -26.10 -43.19
CA ARG A 158 -8.20 -26.46 -44.23
C ARG A 158 -7.49 -25.22 -44.81
N PRO A 159 -6.23 -25.34 -45.28
CA PRO A 159 -5.50 -24.21 -45.85
C PRO A 159 -5.97 -23.90 -47.28
N ARG A 160 -6.21 -22.61 -47.57
CA ARG A 160 -6.43 -22.10 -48.95
C ARG A 160 -5.13 -21.54 -49.50
N ARG A 161 -4.79 -21.96 -50.73
CA ARG A 161 -3.65 -21.48 -51.52
C ARG A 161 -3.88 -20.01 -51.93
N LEU A 162 -2.87 -19.16 -51.78
CA LEU A 162 -2.87 -17.77 -52.24
C LEU A 162 -2.42 -17.69 -53.70
N SER A 163 -3.14 -16.91 -54.52
CA SER A 163 -2.77 -16.52 -55.88
C SER A 163 -1.99 -15.19 -55.88
N PRO A 164 -1.12 -14.94 -56.88
CA PRO A 164 -0.20 -13.81 -56.88
C PRO A 164 -0.88 -12.56 -57.42
N GLY A 165 -1.24 -11.63 -56.54
CA GLY A 165 -1.93 -10.40 -56.95
C GLY A 165 -2.03 -9.37 -55.83
N LEU A 166 -0.94 -9.09 -55.11
CA LEU A 166 -0.92 -8.01 -54.12
C LEU A 166 0.50 -7.46 -53.92
N LEU A 167 1.06 -6.89 -54.98
CA LEU A 167 2.27 -6.06 -54.94
C LEU A 167 2.05 -4.65 -55.53
N LEU A 168 0.81 -4.16 -55.59
CA LEU A 168 0.51 -2.81 -56.11
C LEU A 168 -0.37 -1.91 -55.23
N ALA A 169 -0.54 -2.24 -53.94
CA ALA A 169 -1.30 -1.41 -52.99
C ALA A 169 -0.44 -0.81 -51.86
N ALA A 170 0.89 -0.84 -51.99
CA ALA A 170 1.83 -0.24 -51.03
C ALA A 170 2.38 1.14 -51.47
N ALA A 171 1.93 1.68 -52.61
CA ALA A 171 2.43 2.96 -53.14
C ALA A 171 1.45 4.14 -53.01
N LEU A 172 0.23 3.95 -52.49
CA LEU A 172 -0.75 5.04 -52.32
C LEU A 172 -1.11 5.35 -50.84
N GLY A 173 -0.56 4.62 -49.87
CA GLY A 173 -0.78 4.87 -48.44
C GLY A 173 0.15 5.91 -47.81
N GLY A 174 1.25 6.28 -48.48
CA GLY A 174 2.27 7.20 -47.93
C GLY A 174 1.93 8.70 -48.05
N GLY A 175 1.01 9.08 -48.94
CA GLY A 175 0.71 10.49 -49.22
C GLY A 175 -0.32 11.14 -48.28
N GLY A 176 -1.20 10.34 -47.66
CA GLY A 176 -2.31 10.87 -46.83
C GLY A 176 -1.90 11.32 -45.42
N ILE A 177 -0.78 10.82 -44.90
CA ILE A 177 -0.33 11.09 -43.52
C ILE A 177 0.56 12.35 -43.45
N LEU A 178 1.09 12.83 -44.58
CA LEU A 178 1.90 14.06 -44.67
C LEU A 178 1.09 15.33 -44.97
N LEU A 179 -0.19 15.21 -45.37
CA LEU A 179 -1.07 16.37 -45.63
C LEU A 179 -2.01 16.72 -44.45
N LEU A 180 -2.18 15.83 -43.47
CA LEU A 180 -2.93 16.12 -42.23
C LEU A 180 -2.07 16.79 -41.14
N SER A 181 -0.75 16.82 -41.28
CA SER A 181 0.18 17.50 -40.35
C SER A 181 0.44 18.97 -40.70
N LEU A 182 -0.01 19.46 -41.87
CA LEU A 182 0.23 20.85 -42.32
C LEU A 182 -1.01 21.77 -42.30
N TRP A 183 -2.20 21.26 -41.93
CA TRP A 183 -3.42 22.08 -41.72
C TRP A 183 -3.80 22.28 -40.24
N GLY A 184 -3.23 21.50 -39.31
CA GLY A 184 -3.51 21.60 -37.87
C GLY A 184 -2.81 22.73 -37.12
N TRP A 185 -1.86 23.45 -37.74
CA TRP A 185 -1.03 24.44 -37.07
C TRP A 185 -1.37 25.92 -37.34
N LYS A 186 -2.34 26.23 -38.21
CA LYS A 186 -2.81 27.62 -38.44
C LYS A 186 -4.18 27.98 -37.85
N ALA A 187 -4.92 27.03 -37.27
CA ALA A 187 -6.22 27.31 -36.63
C ALA A 187 -6.16 27.51 -35.09
N ILE A 188 -4.98 27.44 -34.46
CA ILE A 188 -4.81 27.47 -32.99
C ILE A 188 -4.09 28.76 -32.51
N ARG A 189 -4.14 29.86 -33.28
CA ARG A 189 -3.58 31.16 -32.84
C ARG A 189 -4.53 32.36 -32.88
N SER A 190 -5.80 32.22 -33.26
CA SER A 190 -6.71 33.37 -33.40
C SER A 190 -7.98 33.35 -32.53
N SER A 191 -8.07 32.55 -31.46
CA SER A 191 -9.28 32.54 -30.61
C SER A 191 -9.02 32.81 -29.12
N ARG A 192 -7.82 33.24 -28.74
CA ARG A 192 -7.45 33.48 -27.32
C ARG A 192 -7.96 34.80 -26.73
N ALA A 193 -8.37 35.78 -27.53
CA ALA A 193 -8.88 37.06 -27.02
C ALA A 193 -10.40 37.07 -26.81
N ASP A 194 -11.19 36.54 -27.75
CA ASP A 194 -12.67 36.56 -27.67
C ASP A 194 -13.27 35.56 -26.67
N LEU A 195 -12.54 34.49 -26.31
CA LEU A 195 -12.97 33.50 -25.33
C LEU A 195 -12.81 33.98 -23.87
N ILE A 196 -11.92 34.96 -23.61
CA ILE A 196 -11.73 35.55 -22.28
C ILE A 196 -12.92 36.46 -21.93
N GLN A 197 -13.43 37.21 -22.90
CA GLN A 197 -14.53 38.15 -22.66
C GLN A 197 -15.90 37.47 -22.58
N ARG A 198 -16.11 36.37 -23.34
CA ARG A 198 -17.36 35.58 -23.28
C ARG A 198 -17.48 34.69 -22.05
N ARG A 199 -16.36 34.30 -21.41
CA ARG A 199 -16.37 33.45 -20.20
C ARG A 199 -16.53 34.24 -18.90
N ALA A 200 -16.22 35.53 -18.89
CA ALA A 200 -16.52 36.44 -17.78
C ALA A 200 -18.03 36.75 -17.64
N ALA A 201 -18.83 36.55 -18.70
CA ALA A 201 -20.27 36.80 -18.68
C ALA A 201 -21.14 35.56 -18.37
N ALA A 202 -20.54 34.36 -18.28
CA ALA A 202 -21.26 33.10 -18.02
C ALA A 202 -21.11 32.59 -16.57
N SER A 203 -20.39 33.31 -15.70
CA SER A 203 -20.18 32.97 -14.29
C SER A 203 -21.23 33.53 -13.34
N SER A 204 -22.48 33.68 -13.80
CA SER A 204 -23.62 33.96 -12.93
C SER A 204 -24.72 32.93 -13.20
N SER A 205 -24.69 31.83 -12.45
CA SER A 205 -25.90 31.08 -12.11
C SER A 205 -25.94 30.89 -10.60
N PRO A 206 -27.03 31.31 -9.94
CA PRO A 206 -27.13 31.34 -8.50
C PRO A 206 -27.49 29.95 -7.96
N GLY A 207 -26.70 29.50 -7.00
CA GLY A 207 -26.90 28.24 -6.31
C GLY A 207 -25.84 28.05 -5.22
N ALA A 208 -25.46 29.14 -4.55
CA ALA A 208 -24.68 29.07 -3.33
C ALA A 208 -25.61 28.63 -2.20
N SER A 209 -25.88 27.33 -2.12
CA SER A 209 -26.28 26.74 -0.85
C SER A 209 -25.04 26.72 0.03
N SER A 210 -25.00 27.63 1.00
CA SER A 210 -23.99 27.68 2.04
C SER A 210 -23.94 26.33 2.77
N THR A 211 -22.86 25.57 2.56
CA THR A 211 -22.50 24.40 3.35
C THR A 211 -22.01 24.88 4.71
N HIS A 212 -22.94 25.17 5.62
CA HIS A 212 -22.63 25.35 7.04
C HIS A 212 -22.07 24.06 7.60
N GLY A 213 -20.81 24.06 8.04
CA GLY A 213 -20.22 23.01 8.89
C GLY A 213 -20.41 21.57 8.41
N ARG A 214 -20.59 21.35 7.10
CA ARG A 214 -20.78 20.02 6.52
C ARG A 214 -19.46 19.48 6.04
N GLU A 215 -19.25 18.19 6.29
CA GLU A 215 -18.18 17.41 5.69
C GLU A 215 -18.30 17.47 4.16
N VAL A 216 -17.16 17.58 3.48
CA VAL A 216 -17.10 17.61 2.02
C VAL A 216 -16.28 16.41 1.56
N ARG A 217 -16.94 15.51 0.83
CA ARG A 217 -16.33 14.33 0.22
C ARG A 217 -16.47 14.44 -1.29
N ILE A 218 -15.36 14.36 -2.03
CA ILE A 218 -15.33 14.49 -3.49
C ILE A 218 -14.56 13.31 -4.07
N MET A 219 -15.17 12.57 -5.02
CA MET A 219 -14.46 11.61 -5.85
C MET A 219 -13.91 12.29 -7.09
N ALA A 220 -12.59 12.39 -7.19
CA ALA A 220 -11.92 13.05 -8.29
C ALA A 220 -11.99 12.19 -9.56
N GLY A 221 -12.23 12.83 -10.70
CA GLY A 221 -12.49 12.18 -11.98
C GLY A 221 -13.87 11.54 -12.14
N TYR A 222 -14.68 11.48 -11.07
CA TYR A 222 -15.98 10.83 -11.11
C TYR A 222 -17.04 11.67 -11.83
N ALA A 223 -17.87 11.02 -12.64
CA ALA A 223 -18.80 11.69 -13.54
C ALA A 223 -19.88 12.48 -12.78
N LYS A 224 -20.12 13.71 -13.24
CA LYS A 224 -21.11 14.63 -12.64
C LYS A 224 -22.52 14.03 -12.63
N GLY A 225 -23.21 14.14 -11.50
CA GLY A 225 -24.61 13.71 -11.35
C GLY A 225 -24.78 12.34 -10.71
N ASN A 226 -23.69 11.63 -10.45
CA ASN A 226 -23.67 10.40 -9.68
C ASN A 226 -22.97 10.69 -8.35
N ASP A 227 -23.71 10.71 -7.25
CA ASP A 227 -23.10 10.68 -5.92
C ASP A 227 -22.92 9.21 -5.52
N TYR A 228 -21.81 8.91 -4.85
CA TYR A 228 -21.47 7.56 -4.41
C TYR A 228 -21.70 7.44 -2.92
N ILE A 229 -22.35 6.36 -2.47
CA ILE A 229 -22.47 6.04 -1.05
C ILE A 229 -21.46 4.94 -0.78
N ASP A 230 -20.49 5.21 0.07
CA ASP A 230 -19.48 4.23 0.43
C ASP A 230 -20.05 3.14 1.37
N ARG A 231 -19.22 2.14 1.68
CA ARG A 231 -19.60 1.06 2.61
C ARG A 231 -19.92 1.55 4.04
N LEU A 232 -19.53 2.77 4.40
CA LEU A 232 -19.79 3.39 5.70
C LEU A 232 -21.12 4.16 5.70
N GLY A 233 -21.77 4.29 4.54
CA GLY A 233 -22.98 5.09 4.37
C GLY A 233 -22.68 6.56 4.07
N GLU A 234 -21.41 6.93 3.90
CA GLU A 234 -21.01 8.31 3.63
C GLU A 234 -21.20 8.66 2.17
N THR A 235 -21.73 9.86 1.92
CA THR A 235 -21.99 10.34 0.56
C THR A 235 -20.79 11.10 0.01
N TRP A 236 -20.23 10.57 -1.06
CA TRP A 236 -19.17 11.18 -1.86
C TRP A 236 -19.74 11.85 -3.10
N LEU A 237 -19.48 13.15 -3.21
CA LEU A 237 -19.93 13.97 -4.34
C LEU A 237 -19.11 13.65 -5.59
N SER A 238 -19.77 13.69 -6.75
CA SER A 238 -19.10 13.72 -8.05
C SER A 238 -18.12 14.87 -8.20
N ASP A 239 -17.10 14.69 -9.06
CA ASP A 239 -16.00 15.63 -9.21
C ASP A 239 -16.47 17.05 -9.56
N ARG A 240 -16.00 18.03 -8.78
CA ARG A 240 -16.47 19.42 -8.82
C ARG A 240 -15.46 20.38 -8.20
N TYR A 241 -15.67 21.68 -8.40
CA TYR A 241 -14.82 22.74 -7.87
C TYR A 241 -13.38 22.76 -8.41
N PHE A 242 -13.10 22.05 -9.50
CA PHE A 242 -11.77 21.97 -10.11
C PHE A 242 -11.58 22.95 -11.26
N VAL A 243 -10.33 23.29 -11.53
CA VAL A 243 -9.87 23.96 -12.76
C VAL A 243 -8.63 23.24 -13.27
N GLY A 244 -8.64 22.90 -14.57
CA GLY A 244 -7.57 22.13 -15.19
C GLY A 244 -7.69 20.61 -14.94
N GLY A 245 -6.69 19.89 -15.43
CA GLY A 245 -6.63 18.43 -15.40
C GLY A 245 -7.71 17.75 -16.25
N ALA A 246 -7.57 16.43 -16.39
CA ALA A 246 -8.53 15.56 -17.06
C ALA A 246 -8.99 14.45 -16.09
N PRO A 247 -10.25 14.01 -16.18
CA PRO A 247 -10.67 12.80 -15.48
C PRO A 247 -10.01 11.59 -16.13
N ILE A 248 -9.55 10.65 -15.31
CA ILE A 248 -9.15 9.31 -15.72
C ILE A 248 -9.96 8.28 -14.95
N SER A 249 -10.33 7.20 -15.63
CA SER A 249 -10.99 6.04 -15.03
C SER A 249 -10.14 4.81 -15.28
N PHE A 250 -10.08 3.96 -14.27
CA PHE A 250 -9.34 2.72 -14.30
C PHE A 250 -10.32 1.55 -14.24
N PRO A 251 -10.06 0.44 -14.94
CA PRO A 251 -10.91 -0.73 -14.86
C PRO A 251 -10.98 -1.22 -13.40
N ARG A 252 -12.16 -1.67 -12.97
CA ARG A 252 -12.33 -2.30 -11.67
C ARG A 252 -11.48 -3.57 -11.59
N GLN A 253 -10.35 -3.47 -10.91
CA GLN A 253 -9.54 -4.60 -10.50
C GLN A 253 -9.68 -4.73 -8.99
N VAL A 254 -9.77 -5.96 -8.48
CA VAL A 254 -9.75 -6.22 -7.04
C VAL A 254 -8.48 -5.61 -6.47
N THR A 255 -8.61 -4.42 -5.90
CA THR A 255 -7.47 -3.60 -5.49
C THR A 255 -7.14 -4.06 -4.09
N ALA A 256 -6.29 -5.08 -4.02
CA ALA A 256 -5.79 -5.61 -2.77
C ALA A 256 -5.23 -4.43 -1.96
N LEU A 257 -5.68 -4.26 -0.72
CA LEU A 257 -5.21 -3.27 0.27
C LEU A 257 -5.96 -1.93 0.35
N ALA A 258 -7.06 -1.72 -0.36
CA ALA A 258 -8.01 -0.63 -0.08
C ALA A 258 -9.31 -1.18 0.52
N THR A 259 -9.79 -0.54 1.59
CA THR A 259 -11.04 -0.97 2.24
C THR A 259 -12.28 -0.56 1.46
N ASP A 260 -12.21 0.55 0.72
CA ASP A 260 -13.18 0.90 -0.33
C ASP A 260 -12.46 1.13 -1.67
N PRO A 261 -12.39 0.12 -2.53
CA PRO A 261 -11.76 0.22 -3.85
C PRO A 261 -12.39 1.26 -4.78
N THR A 262 -13.68 1.56 -4.61
CA THR A 262 -14.44 2.43 -5.52
C THR A 262 -13.88 3.84 -5.53
N LEU A 263 -13.40 4.32 -4.37
CA LEU A 263 -12.74 5.62 -4.23
C LEU A 263 -11.48 5.75 -5.10
N PHE A 264 -10.91 4.64 -5.58
CA PHE A 264 -9.68 4.59 -6.37
C PHE A 264 -9.90 4.13 -7.82
N GLU A 265 -11.16 4.04 -8.28
CA GLU A 265 -11.50 3.71 -9.67
C GLU A 265 -11.40 4.90 -10.61
N THR A 266 -11.44 6.13 -10.08
CA THR A 266 -11.24 7.36 -10.85
C THR A 266 -10.17 8.25 -10.21
N ALA A 267 -9.62 9.17 -11.00
CA ALA A 267 -8.78 10.25 -10.51
C ALA A 267 -8.93 11.50 -11.38
N ARG A 268 -8.60 12.66 -10.82
CA ARG A 268 -8.27 13.85 -11.62
C ARG A 268 -6.78 13.89 -11.84
N TRP A 269 -6.36 14.07 -13.09
CA TRP A 269 -4.99 13.86 -13.55
C TRP A 269 -4.46 15.06 -14.34
N GLY A 270 -3.15 15.30 -14.30
CA GLY A 270 -2.51 16.43 -14.96
C GLY A 270 -2.33 17.59 -13.99
N ARG A 271 -2.02 18.79 -14.51
CA ARG A 271 -1.93 20.00 -13.67
C ARG A 271 -3.33 20.58 -13.43
N PHE A 272 -3.72 20.71 -12.17
CA PHE A 272 -5.04 21.23 -11.78
C PHE A 272 -5.03 21.81 -10.37
N TYR A 273 -6.11 22.49 -10.02
CA TYR A 273 -6.40 22.83 -8.64
C TYR A 273 -7.90 22.68 -8.35
N TYR A 274 -8.22 22.51 -7.07
CA TYR A 274 -9.57 22.64 -6.54
C TYR A 274 -9.70 23.98 -5.80
N ALA A 275 -10.85 24.64 -5.94
CA ALA A 275 -11.27 25.79 -5.14
C ALA A 275 -12.61 25.47 -4.48
N ILE A 276 -12.55 24.85 -3.31
CA ILE A 276 -13.71 24.26 -2.63
C ILE A 276 -14.31 25.31 -1.70
N PRO A 277 -15.58 25.71 -1.87
CA PRO A 277 -16.23 26.65 -0.97
C PRO A 277 -16.42 26.00 0.41
N LEU A 278 -15.91 26.66 1.46
CA LEU A 278 -16.07 26.22 2.84
C LEU A 278 -16.50 27.41 3.71
N SER A 279 -17.25 27.11 4.76
CA SER A 279 -17.48 28.09 5.82
C SER A 279 -16.16 28.43 6.54
N PRO A 280 -16.02 29.62 7.14
CA PRO A 280 -14.90 29.90 8.03
C PRO A 280 -14.82 28.85 9.15
N GLY A 281 -13.63 28.31 9.38
CA GLY A 281 -13.42 27.25 10.36
C GLY A 281 -12.08 26.55 10.17
N SER A 282 -11.77 25.64 11.10
CA SER A 282 -10.67 24.69 10.99
C SER A 282 -11.20 23.35 10.52
N TYR A 283 -10.43 22.68 9.67
CA TYR A 283 -10.76 21.42 9.07
C TYR A 283 -9.57 20.46 9.10
N GLU A 284 -9.89 19.18 9.10
CA GLU A 284 -9.01 18.11 8.66
C GLU A 284 -9.21 17.90 7.16
N LEU A 285 -8.11 17.81 6.41
CA LEU A 285 -8.11 17.49 4.99
C LEU A 285 -7.43 16.14 4.81
N ARG A 286 -8.08 15.22 4.09
CA ARG A 286 -7.52 13.94 3.66
C ARG A 286 -7.49 13.89 2.13
N LEU A 287 -6.32 13.56 1.60
CA LEU A 287 -6.08 13.36 0.16
C LEU A 287 -5.79 11.88 -0.09
N TYR A 288 -6.57 11.27 -0.97
CA TYR A 288 -6.50 9.84 -1.27
C TYR A 288 -5.75 9.60 -2.57
N PHE A 289 -4.80 8.69 -2.53
CA PHE A 289 -3.96 8.32 -3.66
C PHE A 289 -3.83 6.80 -3.77
N MET A 290 -3.81 6.31 -5.00
CA MET A 290 -3.35 4.97 -5.34
C MET A 290 -2.67 5.02 -6.69
N GLU A 291 -1.38 4.72 -6.73
CA GLU A 291 -0.65 4.63 -8.00
C GLU A 291 -1.10 3.37 -8.74
N ARG A 292 -1.72 3.57 -9.91
CA ARG A 292 -2.31 2.52 -10.75
C ARG A 292 -1.70 2.43 -12.14
N MET A 293 -0.84 3.37 -12.49
CA MET A 293 -0.22 3.47 -13.81
C MET A 293 1.24 3.05 -13.80
N ILE A 294 1.92 3.20 -12.67
CA ILE A 294 3.36 2.89 -12.52
C ILE A 294 3.54 1.72 -11.54
N GLY A 295 4.35 0.73 -11.93
CA GLY A 295 4.74 -0.38 -11.06
C GLY A 295 4.55 -1.77 -11.67
N PRO A 296 4.89 -2.83 -10.91
CA PRO A 296 4.65 -4.21 -11.34
C PRO A 296 3.17 -4.46 -11.70
N GLY A 297 2.92 -5.03 -12.88
CA GLY A 297 1.57 -5.39 -13.33
C GLY A 297 0.73 -4.23 -13.87
N THR A 298 1.27 -3.01 -13.97
CA THR A 298 0.62 -1.87 -14.63
C THR A 298 1.13 -1.66 -16.06
N ILE A 299 0.41 -0.86 -16.84
CA ILE A 299 0.76 -0.57 -18.24
C ILE A 299 2.00 0.32 -18.33
N GLY A 300 2.21 1.21 -17.35
CA GLY A 300 3.40 2.06 -17.27
C GLY A 300 4.58 1.35 -16.62
N GLN A 301 5.76 1.60 -17.17
CA GLN A 301 7.05 1.22 -16.58
C GLN A 301 7.45 2.22 -15.50
N GLY A 302 8.08 1.74 -14.44
CA GLY A 302 8.62 2.58 -13.36
C GLY A 302 8.33 2.02 -11.97
N GLY A 303 8.51 2.86 -10.96
CA GLY A 303 8.30 2.58 -9.55
C GLY A 303 8.60 3.84 -8.74
N GLU A 304 9.32 3.69 -7.64
CA GLU A 304 9.78 4.82 -6.83
C GLU A 304 10.46 5.91 -7.68
N ASN A 305 10.25 7.15 -7.27
CA ASN A 305 10.63 8.39 -7.89
C ASN A 305 10.04 8.65 -9.28
N SER A 306 9.25 7.75 -9.86
CA SER A 306 8.82 7.88 -11.26
C SER A 306 7.78 8.98 -11.44
N ARG A 307 6.86 9.13 -10.48
CA ARG A 307 5.91 10.24 -10.41
C ARG A 307 6.17 11.07 -9.17
N LEU A 308 6.73 12.25 -9.37
CA LEU A 308 6.90 13.25 -8.33
C LEU A 308 6.04 14.46 -8.68
N PHE A 309 5.29 14.94 -7.71
CA PHE A 309 4.54 16.19 -7.82
C PHE A 309 4.46 16.92 -6.48
N HIS A 310 4.04 18.17 -6.53
CA HIS A 310 3.83 18.96 -5.33
C HIS A 310 2.34 19.19 -5.08
N VAL A 311 1.99 19.35 -3.80
CA VAL A 311 0.67 19.79 -3.36
C VAL A 311 0.79 21.04 -2.51
N LEU A 312 -0.02 22.04 -2.83
CA LEU A 312 -0.09 23.29 -2.09
C LEU A 312 -1.51 23.49 -1.53
N LEU A 313 -1.61 23.99 -0.30
CA LEU A 313 -2.85 24.44 0.31
C LEU A 313 -2.81 25.96 0.43
N ASN A 314 -3.74 26.65 -0.23
CA ASN A 314 -3.80 28.12 -0.28
C ASN A 314 -2.43 28.75 -0.63
N GLY A 315 -1.71 28.15 -1.58
CA GLY A 315 -0.37 28.59 -1.99
C GLY A 315 0.79 28.17 -1.08
N LYS A 316 0.52 27.55 0.08
CA LYS A 316 1.57 26.98 0.95
C LYS A 316 1.90 25.56 0.52
N MET A 317 3.17 25.29 0.24
CA MET A 317 3.67 23.94 -0.03
C MET A 317 3.43 23.03 1.18
N VAL A 318 2.64 21.96 1.01
CA VAL A 318 2.40 20.96 2.06
C VAL A 318 2.97 19.59 1.71
N LEU A 319 3.10 19.29 0.42
CA LEU A 319 3.77 18.08 -0.08
C LEU A 319 4.82 18.48 -1.11
N LEU A 320 6.10 18.27 -0.80
CA LEU A 320 7.21 18.56 -1.68
C LEU A 320 7.70 17.26 -2.34
N SER A 321 7.72 17.19 -3.67
CA SER A 321 8.20 16.04 -4.43
C SER A 321 7.55 14.74 -3.95
N PHE A 322 6.25 14.78 -3.71
CA PHE A 322 5.48 13.66 -3.21
C PHE A 322 5.41 12.56 -4.25
N ASP A 323 5.67 11.35 -3.77
CA ASP A 323 5.66 10.12 -4.53
C ASP A 323 4.60 9.18 -3.95
N PRO A 324 3.39 9.11 -4.55
CA PRO A 324 2.34 8.24 -4.05
C PRO A 324 2.71 6.74 -4.15
N TYR A 325 3.64 6.35 -5.03
CA TYR A 325 4.10 4.95 -5.12
C TYR A 325 4.98 4.61 -3.91
N SER A 326 6.00 5.44 -3.65
CA SER A 326 6.93 5.21 -2.55
C SER A 326 6.24 5.33 -1.19
N ASP A 327 5.39 6.34 -0.99
CA ASP A 327 4.72 6.59 0.29
C ASP A 327 3.67 5.52 0.62
N ALA A 328 3.10 4.86 -0.39
CA ALA A 328 2.22 3.70 -0.18
C ALA A 328 3.00 2.40 0.10
N GLY A 329 4.26 2.33 -0.33
CA GLY A 329 5.08 1.11 -0.33
C GLY A 329 4.87 0.23 -1.57
N GLY A 330 4.39 0.81 -2.68
CA GLY A 330 4.13 0.11 -3.93
C GLY A 330 2.90 0.63 -4.70
N ASN A 331 2.64 0.04 -5.86
CA ASN A 331 1.42 0.31 -6.63
C ASN A 331 0.22 -0.49 -6.13
N LEU A 332 -0.98 -0.02 -6.45
CA LEU A 332 -2.25 -0.62 -6.05
C LEU A 332 -2.50 -0.64 -4.54
N ILE A 333 -1.72 0.14 -3.78
CA ILE A 333 -1.87 0.29 -2.34
C ILE A 333 -2.49 1.66 -2.07
N ALA A 334 -3.59 1.69 -1.32
CA ALA A 334 -4.19 2.95 -0.90
C ALA A 334 -3.26 3.71 0.05
N HIS A 335 -3.09 4.99 -0.22
CA HIS A 335 -2.33 5.91 0.62
C HIS A 335 -3.13 7.19 0.84
N VAL A 336 -3.16 7.65 2.09
CA VAL A 336 -3.92 8.83 2.50
C VAL A 336 -2.96 9.81 3.18
N ARG A 337 -2.96 11.06 2.72
CA ARG A 337 -2.25 12.17 3.37
C ARG A 337 -3.25 13.04 4.13
N THR A 338 -3.02 13.20 5.42
CA THR A 338 -3.89 13.94 6.32
C THR A 338 -3.22 15.24 6.80
N PHE A 339 -3.99 16.32 6.82
CA PHE A 339 -3.57 17.64 7.32
C PHE A 339 -4.62 18.16 8.29
N LYS A 340 -4.19 18.77 9.39
CA LYS A 340 -5.07 19.43 10.37
C LYS A 340 -4.85 20.94 10.36
N GLY A 341 -5.80 21.70 10.90
CA GLY A 341 -5.71 23.17 10.95
C GLY A 341 -5.87 23.82 9.57
N VAL A 342 -6.56 23.15 8.64
CA VAL A 342 -6.81 23.67 7.30
C VAL A 342 -7.99 24.63 7.35
N SER A 343 -7.88 25.78 6.69
CA SER A 343 -8.96 26.78 6.64
C SER A 343 -9.13 27.32 5.21
N PRO A 344 -10.33 27.75 4.82
CA PRO A 344 -10.51 28.47 3.56
C PRO A 344 -9.71 29.79 3.57
N GLY A 345 -9.31 30.24 2.39
CA GLY A 345 -8.73 31.58 2.20
C GLY A 345 -9.75 32.70 2.44
N PRO A 346 -9.31 33.98 2.36
CA PRO A 346 -10.19 35.14 2.56
C PRO A 346 -11.38 35.23 1.59
N ASP A 347 -11.31 34.53 0.46
CA ASP A 347 -12.37 34.41 -0.53
C ASP A 347 -13.38 33.28 -0.22
N GLY A 348 -13.27 32.64 0.95
CA GLY A 348 -14.16 31.55 1.37
C GLY A 348 -13.90 30.22 0.68
N HIS A 349 -12.78 30.07 -0.03
CA HIS A 349 -12.43 28.84 -0.73
C HIS A 349 -11.15 28.22 -0.16
N LEU A 350 -11.16 26.91 0.08
CA LEU A 350 -9.93 26.14 0.25
C LEU A 350 -9.37 25.82 -1.13
N ARG A 351 -8.17 26.33 -1.42
CA ARG A 351 -7.45 26.01 -2.66
C ARG A 351 -6.47 24.87 -2.43
N ILE A 352 -6.61 23.81 -3.22
CA ILE A 352 -5.71 22.65 -3.22
C ILE A 352 -5.10 22.55 -4.61
N GLU A 353 -3.83 22.88 -4.74
CA GLU A 353 -3.13 22.94 -6.02
C GLU A 353 -2.22 21.74 -6.19
N PHE A 354 -2.29 21.13 -7.37
CA PHE A 354 -1.49 19.96 -7.75
C PHE A 354 -0.61 20.34 -8.94
N ILE A 355 0.71 20.40 -8.72
CA ILE A 355 1.67 20.84 -9.74
C ILE A 355 2.71 19.75 -10.01
N SER A 356 3.03 19.55 -11.28
CA SER A 356 4.04 18.59 -11.71
C SER A 356 5.42 18.95 -11.17
N ALA A 357 6.16 17.96 -10.69
CA ALA A 357 7.59 18.09 -10.40
C ALA A 357 8.41 17.27 -11.43
N ARG A 358 8.12 15.97 -11.52
CA ARG A 358 8.71 15.05 -12.51
C ARG A 358 7.69 14.51 -13.50
N ASP A 359 6.47 14.22 -13.03
CA ASP A 359 5.37 13.69 -13.84
C ASP A 359 4.05 14.39 -13.44
N GLU A 360 2.96 14.05 -14.12
CA GLU A 360 1.64 14.63 -13.90
C GLU A 360 1.09 14.30 -12.49
N PRO A 361 0.54 15.26 -11.74
CA PRO A 361 -0.11 14.93 -10.49
C PRO A 361 -1.43 14.21 -10.72
N PHE A 362 -1.90 13.53 -9.68
CA PHE A 362 -3.27 13.08 -9.61
C PHE A 362 -3.77 13.05 -8.17
N VAL A 363 -5.09 12.98 -7.99
CA VAL A 363 -5.75 12.65 -6.74
C VAL A 363 -6.96 11.78 -7.04
N ASN A 364 -7.24 10.77 -6.21
CA ASN A 364 -8.40 9.88 -6.37
C ASN A 364 -9.64 10.42 -5.64
N ALA A 365 -9.47 10.89 -4.41
CA ALA A 365 -10.55 11.45 -3.61
C ALA A 365 -10.05 12.51 -2.63
N ILE A 366 -10.96 13.38 -2.21
CA ILE A 366 -10.71 14.47 -1.26
C ILE A 366 -11.80 14.41 -0.19
N GLU A 367 -11.41 14.34 1.07
CA GLU A 367 -12.32 14.43 2.21
C GLU A 367 -11.91 15.61 3.11
N ILE A 368 -12.89 16.41 3.52
CA ILE A 368 -12.72 17.59 4.37
C ILE A 368 -13.70 17.48 5.52
N ILE A 369 -13.18 17.36 6.73
CA ILE A 369 -13.96 17.14 7.96
C ILE A 369 -13.81 18.37 8.85
N PRO A 370 -14.90 19.00 9.31
CA PRO A 370 -14.81 20.08 10.30
C PRO A 370 -14.11 19.61 11.57
N THR A 371 -13.19 20.41 12.09
CA THR A 371 -12.53 20.18 13.39
C THR A 371 -12.91 21.32 14.33
N PRO A 372 -14.05 21.24 15.03
CA PRO A 372 -14.41 22.23 16.05
C PRO A 372 -13.27 22.37 17.06
N GLU A 373 -12.91 23.61 17.40
CA GLU A 373 -11.79 23.91 18.31
C GLU A 373 -10.40 23.41 17.82
N GLY A 374 -10.27 23.07 16.53
CA GLY A 374 -9.03 22.53 15.97
C GLY A 374 -8.75 21.07 16.35
N ARG A 375 -9.71 20.39 16.98
CA ARG A 375 -9.56 19.01 17.44
C ARG A 375 -9.83 18.03 16.29
N VAL A 376 -8.81 17.24 15.95
CA VAL A 376 -8.96 16.10 15.05
C VAL A 376 -9.78 15.03 15.77
N PRO A 377 -10.90 14.54 15.19
CA PRO A 377 -11.68 13.49 15.83
C PRO A 377 -10.83 12.22 16.00
N PRO A 378 -10.95 11.50 17.13
CA PRO A 378 -10.25 10.23 17.30
C PRO A 378 -10.65 9.22 16.22
N ILE A 379 -9.66 8.52 15.68
CA ILE A 379 -9.88 7.42 14.75
C ILE A 379 -10.23 6.18 15.56
N ARG A 380 -11.41 5.61 15.35
CA ARG A 380 -11.90 4.39 16.03
C ARG A 380 -12.16 3.32 15.01
N ILE A 381 -11.46 2.20 15.12
CA ILE A 381 -11.54 1.07 14.21
C ILE A 381 -11.98 -0.14 15.01
N VAL A 382 -12.99 -0.86 14.54
CA VAL A 382 -13.39 -2.16 15.06
C VAL A 382 -13.09 -3.23 14.01
N ALA A 383 -12.51 -4.36 14.43
CA ALA A 383 -12.19 -5.49 13.56
C ALA A 383 -13.48 -6.26 13.20
N GLN A 384 -14.39 -5.59 12.50
CA GLN A 384 -15.69 -6.08 12.02
C GLN A 384 -16.02 -5.47 10.66
N GLU A 385 -17.00 -6.08 9.97
CA GLU A 385 -17.47 -5.59 8.66
C GLU A 385 -18.33 -4.32 8.77
N ASN A 386 -19.02 -4.14 9.89
CA ASN A 386 -19.96 -3.05 10.13
C ASN A 386 -19.50 -2.17 11.29
N SER A 387 -19.93 -0.91 11.28
CA SER A 387 -19.70 0.02 12.38
C SER A 387 -20.36 -0.46 13.68
N VAL A 388 -19.75 -0.15 14.81
CA VAL A 388 -20.31 -0.40 16.14
C VAL A 388 -20.44 0.93 16.87
N THR A 389 -21.54 1.12 17.61
CA THR A 389 -21.67 2.25 18.54
C THR A 389 -21.52 1.72 19.95
N ASP A 390 -20.60 2.29 20.71
CA ASP A 390 -20.37 1.87 22.10
C ASP A 390 -21.37 2.49 23.08
N ALA A 391 -21.31 2.08 24.34
CA ALA A 391 -22.22 2.54 25.39
C ALA A 391 -22.11 4.05 25.70
N GLN A 392 -21.06 4.72 25.23
CA GLN A 392 -20.92 6.17 25.33
C GLN A 392 -21.41 6.91 24.08
N GLY A 393 -22.01 6.20 23.13
CA GLY A 393 -22.52 6.76 21.87
C GLY A 393 -21.42 7.10 20.88
N ARG A 394 -20.19 6.60 21.07
CA ARG A 394 -19.09 6.82 20.12
C ARG A 394 -19.17 5.78 19.02
N THR A 395 -19.06 6.22 17.78
CA THR A 395 -19.05 5.34 16.61
C THR A 395 -17.63 4.83 16.34
N TRP A 396 -17.53 3.52 16.10
CA TRP A 396 -16.35 2.79 15.69
C TRP A 396 -16.53 2.35 14.26
N GLU A 397 -15.62 2.78 13.40
CA GLU A 397 -15.65 2.47 11.97
C GLU A 397 -15.21 1.01 11.74
N PRO A 398 -15.82 0.31 10.78
CA PRO A 398 -15.46 -1.06 10.45
C PRO A 398 -14.04 -1.17 9.93
N ASP A 399 -13.52 -2.38 10.00
CA ASP A 399 -12.10 -2.70 9.84
C ASP A 399 -11.51 -2.10 8.57
N GLN A 400 -10.47 -1.28 8.73
CA GLN A 400 -9.86 -0.48 7.68
C GLN A 400 -8.39 -0.20 7.95
N TYR A 401 -7.67 0.26 6.92
CA TYR A 401 -6.22 0.54 6.95
C TYR A 401 -5.34 -0.69 7.18
N TYR A 402 -5.90 -1.91 7.16
CA TYR A 402 -5.15 -3.13 7.42
C TYR A 402 -4.41 -3.64 6.17
N ARG A 403 -3.34 -4.39 6.40
CA ARG A 403 -2.66 -5.23 5.39
C ARG A 403 -2.44 -6.62 5.94
N GLY A 404 -2.82 -7.63 5.17
CA GLY A 404 -2.72 -9.03 5.60
C GLY A 404 -3.69 -9.38 6.73
N GLY A 405 -3.52 -10.58 7.29
CA GLY A 405 -4.44 -11.15 8.26
C GLY A 405 -5.82 -11.50 7.68
N ILE A 406 -6.63 -12.13 8.52
CA ILE A 406 -7.99 -12.55 8.20
C ILE A 406 -8.93 -11.89 9.22
N LEU A 407 -9.98 -11.27 8.71
CA LEU A 407 -11.09 -10.80 9.52
C LEU A 407 -11.98 -12.00 9.87
N LEU A 408 -12.27 -12.19 11.15
CA LEU A 408 -13.10 -13.28 11.61
C LEU A 408 -14.08 -12.77 12.66
N ARG A 409 -15.36 -13.07 12.45
CA ARG A 409 -16.37 -12.89 13.48
C ARG A 409 -16.29 -14.07 14.44
N ARG A 410 -15.97 -13.79 15.70
CA ARG A 410 -16.15 -14.72 16.81
C ARG A 410 -17.17 -14.07 17.73
N GLN A 411 -18.15 -14.79 18.24
CA GLN A 411 -19.07 -14.26 19.26
C GLN A 411 -18.69 -14.79 20.64
N PRO A 412 -17.48 -14.48 21.18
CA PRO A 412 -17.13 -14.91 22.52
C PRO A 412 -18.00 -14.16 23.52
N VAL A 413 -18.37 -14.84 24.61
CA VAL A 413 -18.87 -14.14 25.79
C VAL A 413 -17.68 -13.43 26.42
N VAL A 414 -17.59 -12.12 26.22
CA VAL A 414 -16.51 -11.29 26.79
C VAL A 414 -16.95 -10.68 28.10
N THR A 415 -16.09 -10.80 29.11
CA THR A 415 -16.27 -10.21 30.44
C THR A 415 -15.24 -9.11 30.68
N GLY A 416 -15.53 -8.18 31.59
CA GLY A 416 -14.61 -7.08 31.93
C GLY A 416 -14.63 -5.88 30.99
N SER A 417 -15.62 -5.78 30.10
CA SER A 417 -15.88 -4.60 29.26
C SER A 417 -17.33 -4.15 29.42
N ALA A 418 -17.56 -2.83 29.40
CA ALA A 418 -18.90 -2.25 29.25
C ALA A 418 -19.43 -2.38 27.81
N ASP A 419 -18.52 -2.66 26.87
CA ASP A 419 -18.75 -2.66 25.43
C ASP A 419 -18.36 -4.03 24.83
N PRO A 420 -19.15 -5.09 25.06
CA PRO A 420 -18.83 -6.43 24.56
C PRO A 420 -18.85 -6.53 23.03
N ASP A 421 -19.64 -5.67 22.36
CA ASP A 421 -19.78 -5.69 20.90
C ASP A 421 -18.47 -5.34 20.17
N LEU A 422 -17.57 -4.58 20.80
CA LEU A 422 -16.23 -4.29 20.26
C LEU A 422 -15.36 -5.55 20.10
N PHE A 423 -15.70 -6.63 20.80
CA PHE A 423 -14.94 -7.89 20.81
C PHE A 423 -15.61 -9.01 20.00
N SER A 424 -16.70 -8.70 19.29
CA SER A 424 -17.42 -9.68 18.46
C SER A 424 -16.76 -9.96 17.09
N GLY A 425 -15.67 -9.28 16.78
CA GLY A 425 -14.80 -9.59 15.66
C GLY A 425 -13.34 -9.44 16.04
N GLU A 426 -12.48 -10.14 15.31
CA GLU A 426 -11.04 -10.06 15.43
C GLU A 426 -10.38 -10.05 14.06
N ARG A 427 -9.31 -9.27 13.92
CA ARG A 427 -8.32 -9.49 12.87
C ARG A 427 -7.23 -10.35 13.45
N TYR A 428 -6.95 -11.48 12.80
CA TYR A 428 -5.91 -12.39 13.23
C TYR A 428 -4.98 -12.79 12.08
N GLY A 429 -3.73 -13.10 12.39
CA GLY A 429 -2.73 -13.51 11.40
C GLY A 429 -1.38 -12.86 11.64
N HIS A 430 -0.61 -12.71 10.57
CA HIS A 430 0.45 -11.71 10.47
C HIS A 430 -0.13 -10.54 9.67
N PHE A 431 -0.27 -9.38 10.30
CA PHE A 431 -0.92 -8.23 9.69
C PHE A 431 -0.36 -6.92 10.23
N SER A 432 -0.71 -5.82 9.55
CA SER A 432 -0.43 -4.46 10.00
C SER A 432 -1.65 -3.56 9.82
N TYR A 433 -1.64 -2.43 10.51
CA TYR A 433 -2.53 -1.28 10.28
C TYR A 433 -1.68 -0.06 9.93
N VAL A 434 -2.00 0.64 8.85
CA VAL A 434 -1.31 1.85 8.41
C VAL A 434 -2.27 3.03 8.52
N ILE A 435 -2.38 3.59 9.72
CA ILE A 435 -3.41 4.56 10.07
C ILE A 435 -2.91 5.97 9.71
N PRO A 436 -3.57 6.67 8.77
CA PRO A 436 -3.17 8.02 8.39
C PRO A 436 -3.52 9.01 9.50
N VAL A 437 -2.54 9.79 9.94
CA VAL A 437 -2.74 10.84 10.95
C VAL A 437 -1.96 12.09 10.56
N PRO A 438 -2.49 13.30 10.85
CA PRO A 438 -1.73 14.53 10.62
C PRO A 438 -0.50 14.60 11.55
N GLU A 439 0.37 15.59 11.33
CA GLU A 439 1.46 15.83 12.29
C GLU A 439 0.90 16.09 13.70
N GLY A 440 1.49 15.44 14.69
CA GLY A 440 0.99 15.48 16.05
C GLY A 440 1.67 14.47 16.96
N THR A 441 1.14 14.37 18.16
CA THR A 441 1.47 13.34 19.14
C THR A 441 0.19 12.61 19.48
N TYR A 442 0.23 11.28 19.57
CA TYR A 442 -0.96 10.45 19.59
C TYR A 442 -0.93 9.42 20.70
N GLY A 443 -2.11 9.21 21.27
CA GLY A 443 -2.45 8.09 22.12
C GLY A 443 -2.99 6.95 21.26
N LEU A 444 -2.57 5.72 21.55
CA LEU A 444 -3.05 4.50 20.91
C LEU A 444 -3.64 3.59 21.98
N THR A 445 -4.92 3.26 21.85
CA THR A 445 -5.60 2.29 22.71
C THR A 445 -5.98 1.07 21.88
N LEU A 446 -5.52 -0.11 22.32
CA LEU A 446 -5.77 -1.39 21.66
C LEU A 446 -6.62 -2.29 22.56
N TYR A 447 -7.60 -2.94 21.95
CA TYR A 447 -8.57 -3.80 22.61
C TYR A 447 -8.36 -5.23 22.16
N PHE A 448 -8.24 -6.14 23.13
CA PHE A 448 -7.97 -7.55 22.92
C PHE A 448 -8.89 -8.43 23.77
N ALA A 449 -9.26 -9.59 23.25
CA ALA A 449 -9.80 -10.71 24.02
C ALA A 449 -9.35 -12.02 23.37
N GLU A 450 -8.81 -12.96 24.15
CA GLU A 450 -8.50 -14.30 23.62
C GLU A 450 -9.81 -15.08 23.46
N ALA A 451 -10.25 -15.24 22.21
CA ALA A 451 -11.52 -15.86 21.85
C ALA A 451 -11.38 -17.30 21.35
N TYR A 452 -10.17 -17.84 21.24
CA TYR A 452 -9.91 -19.19 20.71
C TYR A 452 -9.26 -20.10 21.73
N PHE A 453 -8.07 -19.76 22.23
CA PHE A 453 -7.35 -20.62 23.17
C PHE A 453 -7.98 -20.59 24.57
N GLY A 454 -8.25 -21.77 25.12
CA GLY A 454 -8.89 -21.93 26.42
C GLY A 454 -10.40 -21.64 26.42
N THR A 455 -11.03 -21.57 25.23
CA THR A 455 -12.50 -21.46 25.08
C THR A 455 -13.14 -22.82 24.79
N GLN A 456 -14.46 -22.85 24.61
CA GLN A 456 -15.17 -24.08 24.20
C GLN A 456 -14.65 -24.63 22.87
N ASP A 457 -14.25 -23.74 21.95
CA ASP A 457 -13.75 -24.09 20.62
C ASP A 457 -12.34 -24.71 20.66
N ASN A 458 -11.54 -24.37 21.68
CA ASN A 458 -10.22 -24.97 21.88
C ASN A 458 -9.81 -24.97 23.36
N ARG A 459 -10.28 -25.97 24.10
CA ARG A 459 -10.02 -26.13 25.55
C ARG A 459 -8.57 -26.42 25.91
N ALA A 460 -7.74 -26.85 24.96
CA ALA A 460 -6.36 -27.28 25.22
C ALA A 460 -5.36 -26.11 25.25
N GLY A 461 -5.78 -24.90 24.87
CA GLY A 461 -4.94 -23.69 24.88
C GLY A 461 -4.85 -22.98 26.23
N GLY A 462 -3.97 -21.98 26.32
CA GLY A 462 -3.80 -21.11 27.48
C GLY A 462 -2.59 -20.20 27.36
N VAL A 463 -1.93 -19.92 28.48
CA VAL A 463 -0.69 -19.12 28.54
C VAL A 463 0.37 -19.73 27.61
N GLY A 464 0.99 -18.88 26.80
CA GLY A 464 2.00 -19.22 25.82
C GLY A 464 1.44 -19.93 24.58
N SER A 465 0.12 -20.07 24.43
CA SER A 465 -0.47 -20.60 23.19
C SER A 465 -0.42 -19.57 22.07
N ARG A 466 -0.65 -18.29 22.36
CA ARG A 466 -0.55 -17.20 21.40
C ARG A 466 0.41 -16.15 21.91
N VAL A 467 1.50 -15.94 21.17
CA VAL A 467 2.54 -14.97 21.51
C VAL A 467 2.91 -14.19 20.26
N PHE A 468 2.90 -12.87 20.35
CA PHE A 468 3.27 -11.99 19.24
C PHE A 468 3.90 -10.70 19.74
N ASP A 469 4.61 -10.01 18.86
CA ASP A 469 5.13 -8.68 19.11
C ASP A 469 4.21 -7.63 18.46
N LEU A 470 4.20 -6.44 19.05
CA LEU A 470 3.55 -5.27 18.48
C LEU A 470 4.58 -4.16 18.29
N TYR A 471 4.68 -3.65 17.07
CA TYR A 471 5.51 -2.50 16.74
C TYR A 471 4.66 -1.32 16.30
N CYS A 472 5.14 -0.10 16.55
CA CYS A 472 4.64 1.12 15.94
C CYS A 472 5.82 1.84 15.28
N ASN A 473 5.74 2.07 13.98
CA ASN A 473 6.80 2.70 13.17
C ASN A 473 8.17 2.00 13.38
N GLY A 474 8.16 0.67 13.44
CA GLY A 474 9.34 -0.16 13.68
C GLY A 474 9.86 -0.20 15.13
N GLN A 475 9.27 0.57 16.04
CA GLN A 475 9.61 0.54 17.48
C GLN A 475 8.69 -0.42 18.23
N ALA A 476 9.25 -1.31 19.06
CA ALA A 476 8.46 -2.27 19.81
C ALA A 476 7.62 -1.57 20.90
N LEU A 477 6.30 -1.73 20.84
CA LEU A 477 5.36 -1.34 21.90
C LEU A 477 5.15 -2.48 22.90
N LEU A 478 5.04 -3.71 22.40
CA LEU A 478 4.94 -4.93 23.21
C LEU A 478 5.84 -6.01 22.61
N ARG A 479 6.46 -6.81 23.48
CA ARG A 479 7.25 -7.99 23.10
C ARG A 479 6.74 -9.21 23.83
N ASP A 480 6.79 -10.36 23.16
CA ASP A 480 6.31 -11.64 23.70
C ASP A 480 4.91 -11.50 24.33
N PHE A 481 4.04 -10.75 23.65
CA PHE A 481 2.72 -10.38 24.16
C PHE A 481 1.77 -11.57 24.07
N ASP A 482 1.15 -11.87 25.21
CA ASP A 482 0.22 -12.96 25.39
C ASP A 482 -1.06 -12.41 26.04
N VAL A 483 -2.10 -12.28 25.21
CA VAL A 483 -3.41 -11.76 25.61
C VAL A 483 -4.02 -12.63 26.71
N PHE A 484 -3.92 -13.95 26.61
CA PHE A 484 -4.50 -14.86 27.60
C PHE A 484 -3.86 -14.66 28.97
N ARG A 485 -2.53 -14.54 29.02
CA ARG A 485 -1.78 -14.30 30.25
C ARG A 485 -2.15 -12.95 30.88
N GLU A 486 -2.15 -11.89 30.09
CA GLU A 486 -2.40 -10.54 30.60
C GLU A 486 -3.86 -10.27 30.96
N ALA A 487 -4.81 -10.82 30.21
CA ALA A 487 -6.24 -10.74 30.53
C ALA A 487 -6.64 -11.66 31.70
N GLY A 488 -5.78 -12.62 32.07
CA GLY A 488 -6.06 -13.60 33.12
C GLY A 488 -7.04 -14.70 32.69
N GLY A 489 -7.03 -15.07 31.41
CA GLY A 489 -7.85 -16.14 30.84
C GLY A 489 -8.54 -15.78 29.53
N ALA A 490 -9.19 -16.76 28.91
CA ALA A 490 -9.97 -16.58 27.70
C ALA A 490 -11.26 -15.76 27.95
N GLY A 491 -11.75 -15.05 26.93
CA GLY A 491 -13.00 -14.29 26.99
C GLY A 491 -12.97 -13.12 27.99
N LYS A 492 -11.78 -12.62 28.34
CA LYS A 492 -11.62 -11.42 29.19
C LYS A 492 -11.10 -10.28 28.34
N ALA A 493 -11.76 -9.13 28.45
CA ALA A 493 -11.32 -7.92 27.79
C ALA A 493 -9.99 -7.44 28.39
N LEU A 494 -9.06 -7.07 27.52
CA LEU A 494 -7.79 -6.47 27.84
C LEU A 494 -7.61 -5.21 27.00
N VAL A 495 -7.29 -4.11 27.66
CA VAL A 495 -7.05 -2.81 27.01
C VAL A 495 -5.61 -2.38 27.29
N LYS A 496 -4.89 -1.99 26.24
CA LYS A 496 -3.51 -1.47 26.33
C LYS A 496 -3.48 -0.08 25.73
N THR A 497 -3.01 0.89 26.50
CA THR A 497 -2.86 2.28 26.05
C THR A 497 -1.40 2.68 26.01
N PHE A 498 -1.01 3.34 24.92
CA PHE A 498 0.31 3.92 24.68
C PHE A 498 0.13 5.41 24.39
N HIS A 499 1.12 6.21 24.76
CA HIS A 499 1.10 7.66 24.63
C HIS A 499 2.36 8.15 23.92
N GLY A 500 2.36 9.37 23.43
CA GLY A 500 3.57 9.99 22.89
C GLY A 500 3.95 9.49 21.49
N LEU A 501 3.07 8.78 20.79
CA LEU A 501 3.38 8.24 19.46
C LEU A 501 3.41 9.35 18.42
N LYS A 502 4.35 9.28 17.48
CA LYS A 502 4.48 10.25 16.40
C LYS A 502 4.29 9.56 15.05
N PRO A 503 3.64 10.22 14.08
CA PRO A 503 3.58 9.70 12.72
C PRO A 503 4.98 9.55 12.12
N ASN A 504 5.12 8.58 11.23
CA ASN A 504 6.29 8.46 10.36
C ASN A 504 6.32 9.61 9.32
N PRO A 505 7.41 9.77 8.54
CA PRO A 505 7.50 10.81 7.50
C PRO A 505 6.40 10.75 6.43
N GLN A 506 5.72 9.60 6.28
CA GLN A 506 4.59 9.41 5.37
C GLN A 506 3.26 9.92 5.97
N GLY A 507 3.24 10.38 7.22
CA GLY A 507 2.04 10.87 7.91
C GLY A 507 1.15 9.74 8.45
N GLN A 508 1.77 8.68 8.99
CA GLN A 508 1.06 7.46 9.39
C GLN A 508 1.58 6.89 10.72
N LEU A 509 0.70 6.22 11.46
CA LEU A 509 1.08 5.25 12.47
C LEU A 509 1.01 3.86 11.84
N ALA A 510 2.17 3.25 11.59
CA ALA A 510 2.29 1.89 11.07
C ALA A 510 2.39 0.91 12.25
N LEU A 511 1.32 0.18 12.52
CA LEU A 511 1.24 -0.83 13.57
C LEU A 511 1.47 -2.22 12.97
N ASP A 512 2.51 -2.93 13.40
CA ASP A 512 2.83 -4.28 12.93
C ASP A 512 2.58 -5.31 14.03
N PHE A 513 1.72 -6.28 13.73
CA PHE A 513 1.38 -7.39 14.62
C PHE A 513 2.11 -8.65 14.13
N VAL A 514 3.25 -8.95 14.76
CA VAL A 514 4.22 -9.94 14.26
C VAL A 514 4.13 -11.21 15.10
N PRO A 515 3.63 -12.32 14.55
CA PRO A 515 3.44 -13.53 15.34
C PRO A 515 4.76 -14.24 15.67
N ALA A 516 4.97 -14.56 16.94
CA ALA A 516 6.11 -15.37 17.41
C ALA A 516 5.69 -16.84 17.61
N LYS A 517 4.46 -17.06 18.08
CA LYS A 517 3.83 -18.38 18.23
C LYS A 517 2.33 -18.28 18.04
N ASN A 518 1.80 -19.03 17.07
CA ASN A 518 0.46 -18.85 16.53
C ASN A 518 0.21 -17.40 16.06
N TYR A 519 -0.97 -17.12 15.53
CA TYR A 519 -1.27 -15.82 14.92
C TYR A 519 -1.51 -14.70 15.93
N ALA A 520 -1.14 -13.46 15.59
CA ALA A 520 -1.51 -12.28 16.37
C ALA A 520 -3.01 -11.99 16.28
N VAL A 521 -3.56 -11.16 17.19
CA VAL A 521 -4.98 -10.74 17.20
C VAL A 521 -5.14 -9.29 17.62
N VAL A 522 -6.19 -8.62 17.14
CA VAL A 522 -6.74 -7.37 17.69
C VAL A 522 -8.24 -7.29 17.43
N ASN A 523 -9.00 -6.71 18.37
CA ASN A 523 -10.45 -6.56 18.26
C ASN A 523 -10.87 -5.13 17.90
N ALA A 524 -10.22 -4.13 18.49
CA ALA A 524 -10.47 -2.72 18.16
C ALA A 524 -9.24 -1.85 18.44
N ILE A 525 -9.18 -0.69 17.79
CA ILE A 525 -8.08 0.27 17.81
C ILE A 525 -8.67 1.68 17.92
N GLU A 526 -8.23 2.46 18.90
CA GLU A 526 -8.51 3.90 18.99
C GLU A 526 -7.19 4.68 18.92
N VAL A 527 -7.17 5.72 18.08
CA VAL A 527 -6.06 6.68 17.97
C VAL A 527 -6.59 8.07 18.24
N GLY A 528 -6.07 8.74 19.28
CA GLY A 528 -6.47 10.09 19.67
C GLY A 528 -5.30 11.07 19.60
N ASP A 529 -5.54 12.31 19.17
CA ASP A 529 -4.53 13.37 19.15
C ASP A 529 -4.30 13.91 20.58
N GLU A 530 -3.08 13.75 21.09
CA GLU A 530 -2.62 14.22 22.41
C GLU A 530 -1.97 15.59 22.35
N SER A 531 -1.64 16.11 21.16
CA SER A 531 -1.00 17.43 21.02
C SER A 531 -1.88 18.60 21.51
N GLN A 532 -3.08 18.29 21.99
CA GLN A 532 -4.11 19.23 22.43
C GLN A 532 -4.56 18.95 23.89
N ASN A 533 -3.83 18.11 24.65
CA ASN A 533 -4.05 17.83 26.08
C ASN A 533 -3.11 18.60 27.00
#